data_AF-A0A5E4EI11-F1
#
_entry.id   AF-A0A5E4EI11-F1
#
_cell.length_a   1.000
_cell.length_b   1.000
_cell.length_c   1.000
_cell.angle_alpha   90.00
_cell.angle_beta   90.00
_cell.angle_gamma   90.00
#
_symmetry.space_group_name_H-M   'P 1'
#
loop_
_entity.id
_entity.type
_entity.pdbx_description
1 polymer ?
#
loop_
_entity_poly.entity_id
_entity_poly.type
_entity_poly.pdbx_seq_one_letter_code
_entity_poly.pdbx_strand_id
1 'polypeptide(L)'
;MKYSAPPSGEEVGLTAHTDKLLSAILCEDQVSGIEFETKDGQWVKLSQSPSSFLFIVGDPLMARRNGRMHPVKHQVMMRGEKERISLGIFPVPKEGTIIKPPKEPMDEEHPQILKEFDFMEFFRFFSSEEGVAIDSAKPVASFCSTWGHSQALCSLHLQFVFSSRAELKFDKFRKQSGSCLLVLK
;
A
#
# COMPACT_ATOMS: atom_id res chain seq x y z
N MET A 1 -1.97 -14.17 11.39
CA MET A 1 -0.59 -13.85 11.77
C MET A 1 -0.53 -13.76 13.28
N LYS A 2 0.47 -14.40 13.91
CA LYS A 2 0.69 -14.41 15.36
C LYS A 2 2.07 -13.83 15.65
N TYR A 3 2.16 -12.93 16.62
CA TYR A 3 3.40 -12.30 17.04
C TYR A 3 3.56 -12.46 18.55
N SER A 4 4.70 -12.99 18.99
CA SER A 4 5.02 -13.14 20.41
C SER A 4 5.31 -11.79 21.06
N ALA A 5 5.08 -11.68 22.37
CA ALA A 5 5.56 -10.54 23.14
C ALA A 5 7.10 -10.51 23.12
N PRO A 6 7.71 -9.31 23.01
CA PRO A 6 9.17 -9.20 23.08
C PRO A 6 9.66 -9.55 24.50
N PRO A 7 10.83 -10.18 24.65
CA PRO A 7 11.40 -10.50 25.97
C PRO A 7 11.63 -9.27 26.86
N SER A 8 11.96 -8.13 26.25
CA SER A 8 12.06 -6.82 26.89
C SER A 8 11.97 -5.70 25.85
N GLY A 9 11.45 -4.53 26.25
CA GLY A 9 11.39 -3.36 25.39
C GLY A 9 10.41 -3.48 24.22
N GLU A 10 10.90 -3.18 23.01
CA GLU A 10 10.12 -3.23 21.77
C GLU A 10 10.87 -4.02 20.70
N GLU A 11 10.15 -4.76 19.86
CA GLU A 11 10.73 -5.55 18.78
C GLU A 11 9.96 -5.33 17.47
N VAL A 12 10.65 -5.37 16.33
CA VAL A 12 10.03 -5.31 15.01
C VAL A 12 9.44 -6.67 14.68
N GLY A 13 8.11 -6.78 14.68
CA GLY A 13 7.40 -7.99 14.25
C GLY A 13 7.32 -8.11 12.72
N LEU A 14 7.20 -6.99 12.02
CA LEU A 14 7.24 -6.91 10.56
C LEU A 14 7.89 -5.59 10.16
N THR A 15 8.92 -5.66 9.32
CA THR A 15 9.70 -4.50 8.88
C THR A 15 8.84 -3.53 8.05
N ALA A 16 9.28 -2.27 7.99
CA ALA A 16 8.59 -1.22 7.25
C ALA A 16 8.48 -1.55 5.75
N HIS A 17 7.25 -1.63 5.23
CA HIS A 17 6.98 -1.95 3.83
C HIS A 17 5.65 -1.35 3.34
N THR A 18 5.42 -1.36 2.03
CA THR A 18 4.06 -1.23 1.44
C THR A 18 3.62 -2.59 0.90
N ASP A 19 2.30 -2.81 0.82
CA ASP A 19 1.75 -4.07 0.32
C ASP A 19 1.99 -4.25 -1.19
N LYS A 20 2.43 -5.44 -1.58
CA LYS A 20 2.70 -5.81 -2.99
C LYS A 20 1.52 -6.55 -3.66
N LEU A 21 0.52 -6.91 -2.87
CA LEU A 21 -0.75 -7.45 -3.33
C LEU A 21 -1.74 -6.32 -3.60
N LEU A 22 -2.95 -6.61 -4.08
CA LEU A 22 -3.89 -5.55 -4.46
C LEU A 22 -4.27 -4.66 -3.26
N SER A 23 -4.47 -5.27 -2.10
CA SER A 23 -4.77 -4.60 -0.83
C SER A 23 -4.59 -5.57 0.33
N ALA A 24 -4.66 -5.06 1.55
CA ALA A 24 -4.85 -5.88 2.75
C ALA A 24 -6.08 -5.41 3.53
N ILE A 25 -6.88 -6.36 4.01
CA ILE A 25 -7.91 -6.12 5.04
C ILE A 25 -7.44 -6.80 6.31
N LEU A 26 -7.14 -6.02 7.35
CA LEU A 26 -6.62 -6.51 8.62
C LEU A 26 -7.67 -6.35 9.72
N CYS A 27 -7.83 -7.40 10.52
CA CYS A 27 -8.53 -7.37 11.79
C CYS A 27 -7.50 -7.68 12.88
N GLU A 28 -7.32 -6.79 13.83
CA GLU A 28 -6.43 -7.01 14.97
C GLU A 28 -7.25 -7.48 16.18
N ASP A 29 -6.57 -8.16 17.10
CA ASP A 29 -7.08 -8.34 18.46
C ASP A 29 -6.96 -7.02 19.26
N GLN A 30 -7.04 -7.10 20.59
CA GLN A 30 -6.94 -5.91 21.45
C GLN A 30 -5.49 -5.40 21.62
N VAL A 31 -4.49 -6.05 21.02
CA VAL A 31 -3.08 -5.69 21.10
C VAL A 31 -2.68 -4.93 19.83
N SER A 32 -2.72 -3.60 19.91
CA SER A 32 -2.29 -2.73 18.81
C SER A 32 -0.78 -2.79 18.59
N GLY A 33 -0.39 -3.10 17.36
CA GLY A 33 1.02 -3.16 16.94
C GLY A 33 1.32 -2.51 15.59
N ILE A 34 0.30 -2.16 14.80
CA ILE A 34 0.53 -1.58 13.48
C ILE A 34 0.82 -0.07 13.56
N GLU A 35 1.85 0.34 12.82
CA GLU A 35 2.27 1.74 12.69
C GLU A 35 2.40 2.12 11.23
N PHE A 36 2.13 3.39 10.93
CA PHE A 36 2.17 3.94 9.56
C PHE A 36 3.12 5.12 9.51
N GLU A 37 3.91 5.18 8.46
CA GLU A 37 4.73 6.34 8.15
C GLU A 37 3.87 7.42 7.50
N THR A 38 3.91 8.62 8.08
CA THR A 38 3.33 9.83 7.49
C THR A 38 4.24 10.39 6.40
N LYS A 39 3.72 11.32 5.59
CA LYS A 39 4.54 11.99 4.55
C LYS A 39 5.77 12.72 5.11
N ASP A 40 5.70 13.13 6.38
CA ASP A 40 6.79 13.83 7.07
C ASP A 40 7.77 12.87 7.76
N GLY A 41 7.67 11.56 7.47
CA GLY A 41 8.54 10.52 8.04
C GLY A 41 8.23 10.13 9.50
N GLN A 42 7.14 10.63 10.06
CA GLN A 42 6.72 10.30 11.43
C GLN A 42 5.90 9.02 11.46
N TRP A 43 6.15 8.17 12.46
CA TRP A 43 5.39 6.94 12.67
C TRP A 43 4.17 7.18 13.57
N VAL A 44 3.00 6.76 13.10
CA VAL A 44 1.73 6.89 13.81
C VAL A 44 1.17 5.52 14.14
N LYS A 45 0.98 5.26 15.43
CA LYS A 45 0.30 4.08 15.94
C LYS A 45 -1.21 4.20 15.79
N LEU A 46 -1.87 3.16 15.27
CA LEU A 46 -3.33 3.09 15.25
C LEU A 46 -3.85 2.32 16.46
N SER A 47 -4.73 2.97 17.23
CA SER A 47 -5.60 2.26 18.16
C SER A 47 -6.90 1.89 17.44
N GLN A 48 -7.07 0.60 17.15
CA GLN A 48 -8.27 0.06 16.51
C GLN A 48 -9.34 -0.27 17.56
N SER A 49 -10.60 -0.12 17.15
CA SER A 49 -11.73 -0.63 17.92
C SER A 49 -11.87 -2.14 17.68
N PRO A 50 -12.34 -2.93 18.66
CA PRO A 50 -12.57 -4.37 18.47
C PRO A 50 -13.53 -4.73 17.32
N SER A 51 -14.34 -3.78 16.85
CA SER A 51 -15.28 -3.96 15.74
C SER A 51 -14.82 -3.29 14.44
N SER A 52 -13.54 -2.92 14.32
CA SER A 52 -13.02 -2.23 13.13
C SER A 52 -12.05 -3.08 12.34
N PHE A 53 -12.07 -2.88 11.03
CA PHE A 53 -11.12 -3.47 10.09
C PHE A 53 -10.29 -2.37 9.45
N LEU A 54 -9.03 -2.68 9.16
CA LEU A 54 -8.12 -1.81 8.46
C LEU A 54 -8.04 -2.22 6.99
N PHE A 55 -8.28 -1.29 6.08
CA PHE A 55 -8.00 -1.49 4.66
C PHE A 55 -6.74 -0.71 4.28
N ILE A 56 -5.72 -1.44 3.80
CA ILE A 56 -4.44 -0.91 3.31
C ILE A 56 -4.41 -1.08 1.79
N VAL A 57 -4.07 0.01 1.10
CA VAL A 57 -3.87 0.03 -0.35
C VAL A 57 -2.52 -0.58 -0.67
N GLY A 58 -2.50 -1.54 -1.60
CA GLY A 58 -1.27 -2.07 -2.15
C GLY A 58 -0.86 -1.43 -3.46
N ASP A 59 0.40 -1.64 -3.86
CA ASP A 59 1.00 -0.98 -5.01
C ASP A 59 0.27 -1.24 -6.35
N PRO A 60 -0.20 -2.47 -6.66
CA PRO A 60 -1.00 -2.72 -7.86
C PRO A 60 -2.32 -1.95 -7.90
N LEU A 61 -2.96 -1.70 -6.74
CA LEU A 61 -4.20 -0.92 -6.69
C LEU A 61 -3.93 0.57 -6.93
N MET A 62 -2.82 1.09 -6.43
CA MET A 62 -2.35 2.43 -6.77
C MET A 62 -2.16 2.58 -8.28
N ALA A 63 -1.45 1.63 -8.92
CA ALA A 63 -1.25 1.63 -10.35
C ALA A 63 -2.57 1.55 -11.13
N ARG A 64 -3.46 0.63 -10.72
CA ARG A 64 -4.81 0.49 -11.30
C ARG A 64 -5.68 1.74 -11.14
N ARG A 65 -5.42 2.56 -10.13
CA ARG A 65 -6.14 3.83 -9.89
C ARG A 65 -5.36 5.05 -10.39
N ASN A 66 -4.34 4.86 -11.22
CA ASN A 66 -3.51 5.92 -11.78
C ASN A 66 -2.97 6.87 -10.71
N GLY A 67 -2.51 6.33 -9.57
CA GLY A 67 -1.94 7.12 -8.45
C GLY A 67 -2.96 7.79 -7.53
N ARG A 68 -4.27 7.69 -7.80
CA ARG A 68 -5.30 8.33 -6.96
C ARG A 68 -5.39 7.72 -5.55
N MET A 69 -4.94 6.47 -5.37
CA MET A 69 -4.85 5.81 -4.07
C MET A 69 -3.38 5.59 -3.72
N HIS A 70 -2.99 5.90 -2.48
CA HIS A 70 -1.59 5.88 -2.07
C HIS A 70 -1.33 4.73 -1.10
N PRO A 71 -0.44 3.78 -1.43
CA PRO A 71 0.06 2.79 -0.50
C PRO A 71 0.80 3.52 0.62
N VAL A 72 0.64 3.03 1.84
CA VAL A 72 1.28 3.62 3.02
C VAL A 72 2.34 2.66 3.54
N LYS A 73 3.53 3.20 3.82
CA LYS A 73 4.57 2.41 4.47
C LYS A 73 4.11 2.11 5.88
N HIS A 74 4.10 0.84 6.24
CA HIS A 74 3.62 0.39 7.52
C HIS A 74 4.54 -0.70 8.07
N GLN A 75 4.55 -0.81 9.39
CA GLN A 75 5.33 -1.80 10.12
C GLN A 75 4.51 -2.39 11.27
N VAL A 76 4.96 -3.51 11.81
CA VAL A 76 4.40 -4.08 13.04
C VAL A 76 5.45 -3.99 14.13
N MET A 77 5.11 -3.30 15.21
CA MET A 77 5.90 -3.17 16.42
C MET A 77 5.27 -3.97 17.56
N MET A 78 6.07 -4.83 18.18
CA MET A 78 5.69 -5.65 19.32
C MET A 78 6.11 -4.98 20.61
N ARG A 79 5.16 -4.85 21.54
CA ARG A 79 5.33 -4.13 22.81
C ARG A 79 4.54 -4.80 23.92
N GLY A 80 5.04 -4.67 25.15
CA GLY A 80 4.38 -5.20 26.35
C GLY A 80 4.48 -6.72 26.45
N GLU A 81 3.60 -7.33 27.24
CA GLU A 81 3.73 -8.72 27.68
C GLU A 81 2.76 -9.69 26.97
N LYS A 82 1.87 -9.17 26.12
CA LYS A 82 0.82 -9.98 25.47
C LYS A 82 1.21 -10.32 24.03
N GLU A 83 0.89 -11.54 23.63
CA GLU A 83 0.92 -11.92 22.21
C GLU A 83 -0.11 -11.09 21.43
N ARG A 84 0.21 -10.81 20.17
CA ARG A 84 -0.68 -10.15 19.22
C ARG A 84 -1.12 -11.13 18.15
N ILE A 85 -2.42 -11.16 17.91
CA ILE A 85 -3.04 -11.92 16.83
C ILE A 85 -3.69 -10.95 15.85
N SER A 86 -3.46 -11.17 14.56
CA SER A 86 -4.15 -10.45 13.49
C SER A 86 -4.59 -11.40 12.39
N LEU A 87 -5.80 -11.18 11.88
CA LEU A 87 -6.32 -11.83 10.68
C LEU A 87 -6.11 -10.88 9.50
N GLY A 88 -5.57 -11.40 8.39
CA GLY A 88 -5.37 -10.63 7.17
C GLY A 88 -6.02 -11.32 5.98
N ILE A 89 -6.75 -10.56 5.17
CA ILE A 89 -7.28 -10.98 3.88
C ILE A 89 -6.55 -10.18 2.81
N PHE A 90 -5.92 -10.88 1.88
CA PHE A 90 -5.09 -10.27 0.84
C PHE A 90 -5.59 -10.68 -0.55
N PRO A 91 -6.34 -9.83 -1.26
CA PRO A 91 -6.76 -10.11 -2.62
C PRO A 91 -5.56 -10.19 -3.57
N VAL A 92 -5.44 -11.32 -4.24
CA VAL A 92 -4.40 -11.57 -5.25
C VAL A 92 -5.03 -11.53 -6.63
N PRO A 93 -4.56 -10.67 -7.56
CA PRO A 93 -4.95 -10.72 -8.95
C PRO A 93 -4.70 -12.12 -9.55
N LYS A 94 -5.58 -12.56 -10.45
CA LYS A 94 -5.40 -13.83 -11.16
C LYS A 94 -4.13 -13.77 -12.03
N GLU A 95 -3.45 -14.89 -12.20
CA GLU A 95 -2.37 -15.01 -13.18
C GLU A 95 -2.81 -14.52 -14.58
N GLY A 96 -1.92 -13.78 -15.25
CA GLY A 96 -2.20 -13.09 -16.52
C GLY A 96 -3.01 -11.80 -16.38
N THR A 97 -3.28 -11.32 -15.16
CA THR A 97 -3.95 -10.03 -14.96
C THR A 97 -2.98 -8.89 -15.28
N ILE A 98 -3.32 -8.11 -16.31
CA ILE A 98 -2.66 -6.85 -16.61
C ILE A 98 -3.21 -5.75 -15.68
N ILE A 99 -2.32 -5.19 -14.87
CA ILE A 99 -2.57 -4.00 -14.07
C ILE A 99 -2.48 -2.79 -14.98
N LYS A 100 -3.58 -2.06 -15.06
CA LYS A 100 -3.70 -0.84 -15.87
C LYS A 100 -4.68 0.14 -15.27
N PRO A 101 -4.49 1.45 -15.51
CA PRO A 101 -5.41 2.49 -15.09
C PRO A 101 -6.83 2.32 -15.71
N PRO A 102 -7.86 3.01 -15.17
CA PRO A 102 -9.22 2.94 -15.69
C PRO A 102 -9.29 3.54 -17.10
N LYS A 103 -10.24 3.08 -17.92
CA LYS A 103 -10.52 3.63 -19.27
C LYS A 103 -11.22 4.99 -19.26
N GLU A 104 -11.43 5.60 -18.09
CA GLU A 104 -11.90 6.99 -18.01
C GLU A 104 -10.95 7.83 -18.86
N PRO A 105 -11.46 8.79 -19.67
CA PRO A 105 -10.60 9.56 -20.56
C PRO A 105 -9.56 10.27 -19.71
N MET A 106 -8.31 9.85 -19.87
CA MET A 106 -7.16 10.58 -19.36
C MET A 106 -7.08 11.85 -20.20
N ASP A 107 -7.31 12.99 -19.55
CA ASP A 107 -7.19 14.30 -20.15
C ASP A 107 -5.81 14.89 -19.84
N GLU A 108 -5.54 16.08 -20.37
CA GLU A 108 -4.31 16.83 -20.09
C GLU A 108 -4.15 17.12 -18.59
N GLU A 109 -5.24 17.12 -17.81
CA GLU A 109 -5.24 17.34 -16.37
C GLU A 109 -4.92 16.05 -15.57
N HIS A 110 -5.16 14.87 -16.15
CA HIS A 110 -4.94 13.56 -15.52
C HIS A 110 -4.25 12.55 -16.46
N PRO A 111 -2.99 12.82 -16.87
CA PRO A 111 -2.25 11.92 -17.74
C PRO A 111 -1.99 10.56 -17.08
N GLN A 112 -1.75 9.54 -17.90
CA GLN A 112 -1.29 8.24 -17.43
C GLN A 112 0.07 8.40 -16.73
N ILE A 113 0.16 8.02 -15.46
CA ILE A 113 1.42 8.15 -14.69
C ILE A 113 2.27 6.88 -14.72
N LEU A 114 1.67 5.72 -15.01
CA LEU A 114 2.33 4.41 -14.93
C LEU A 114 1.98 3.56 -16.15
N LYS A 115 2.97 2.83 -16.65
CA LYS A 115 2.77 1.84 -17.72
C LYS A 115 1.93 0.66 -17.22
N GLU A 116 1.24 0.00 -18.15
CA GLU A 116 0.56 -1.25 -17.86
C GLU A 116 1.59 -2.37 -17.62
N PHE A 117 1.27 -3.32 -16.75
CA PHE A 117 2.16 -4.46 -16.48
C PHE A 117 1.40 -5.72 -16.07
N ASP A 118 2.01 -6.88 -16.30
CA ASP A 118 1.52 -8.14 -15.74
C ASP A 118 1.80 -8.22 -14.23
N PHE A 119 0.77 -8.55 -13.46
CA PHE A 119 0.88 -8.63 -11.99
C PHE A 119 1.91 -9.68 -11.54
N MET A 120 1.98 -10.84 -12.19
CA MET A 120 2.89 -11.92 -11.79
C MET A 120 4.33 -11.64 -12.18
N GLU A 121 4.58 -10.90 -13.26
CA GLU A 121 5.91 -10.36 -13.56
C GLU A 121 6.36 -9.36 -12.51
N PHE A 122 5.51 -8.41 -12.14
CA PHE A 122 5.79 -7.48 -11.03
C PHE A 122 6.01 -8.24 -9.71
N PHE A 123 5.18 -9.26 -9.43
CA PHE A 123 5.27 -10.05 -8.20
C PHE A 123 6.62 -10.78 -8.10
N ARG A 124 7.06 -11.39 -9.21
CA ARG A 124 8.36 -12.04 -9.31
C ARG A 124 9.51 -11.04 -9.18
N PHE A 125 9.40 -9.87 -9.81
CA PHE A 125 10.39 -8.83 -9.71
C PHE A 125 10.59 -8.35 -8.26
N PHE A 126 9.53 -8.01 -7.53
CA PHE A 126 9.74 -7.53 -6.15
C PHE A 126 10.32 -8.61 -5.23
N SER A 127 10.10 -9.88 -5.56
CA SER A 127 10.63 -11.04 -4.81
C SER A 127 12.07 -11.38 -5.19
N SER A 128 12.66 -10.74 -6.21
CA SER A 128 14.06 -10.92 -6.60
C SER A 128 14.99 -10.10 -5.71
N GLU A 129 16.30 -10.37 -5.78
CA GLU A 129 17.32 -9.62 -5.03
C GLU A 129 17.28 -8.12 -5.38
N GLU A 130 17.11 -7.79 -6.66
CA GLU A 130 16.98 -6.41 -7.13
C GLU A 130 15.71 -5.75 -6.60
N GLY A 131 14.60 -6.48 -6.59
CA GLY A 131 13.32 -6.02 -6.05
C GLY A 131 13.36 -5.72 -4.56
N VAL A 132 13.96 -6.62 -3.78
CA VAL A 132 14.10 -6.49 -2.32
C VAL A 132 15.05 -5.35 -1.93
N ALA A 133 16.05 -5.04 -2.76
CA ALA A 133 16.97 -3.93 -2.53
C ALA A 133 16.36 -2.53 -2.78
N ILE A 134 15.21 -2.46 -3.46
CA ILE A 134 14.51 -1.19 -3.74
C ILE A 134 13.71 -0.75 -2.50
N ASP A 135 13.65 0.57 -2.25
CA ASP A 135 12.74 1.10 -1.24
C ASP A 135 11.32 0.57 -1.50
N SER A 136 10.73 -0.05 -0.48
CA SER A 136 9.41 -0.69 -0.57
C SER A 136 8.31 0.19 -1.16
N ALA A 137 8.42 1.53 -1.12
CA ALA A 137 7.45 2.46 -1.69
C ALA A 137 7.62 2.73 -3.20
N LYS A 138 8.72 2.24 -3.81
CA LYS A 138 9.09 2.49 -5.22
C LYS A 138 9.08 1.30 -6.19
N PRO A 139 8.71 0.05 -5.82
CA PRO A 139 8.97 -1.11 -6.69
C PRO A 139 8.15 -1.06 -7.99
N VAL A 140 6.92 -0.55 -7.99
CA VAL A 140 6.13 -0.39 -9.23
C VAL A 140 6.79 0.61 -10.18
N ALA A 141 7.26 1.75 -9.66
CA ALA A 141 7.94 2.75 -10.47
C ALA A 141 9.25 2.19 -11.06
N SER A 142 10.03 1.47 -10.24
CA SER A 142 11.26 0.78 -10.69
C SER A 142 10.97 -0.31 -11.71
N PHE A 143 9.95 -1.15 -11.49
CA PHE A 143 9.54 -2.19 -12.43
C PHE A 143 9.14 -1.60 -13.78
N CYS A 144 8.31 -0.56 -13.77
CA CYS A 144 7.85 0.11 -15.00
C CYS A 144 8.98 0.83 -15.76
N SER A 145 10.04 1.27 -15.07
CA SER A 145 11.17 1.96 -15.70
C SER A 145 12.25 1.02 -16.23
N THR A 146 12.40 -0.18 -15.66
CA THR A 146 13.52 -1.11 -15.97
C THR A 146 13.10 -2.40 -16.65
N TRP A 147 11.91 -2.94 -16.34
CA TRP A 147 11.43 -4.24 -16.82
C TRP A 147 10.24 -4.12 -17.77
N GLY A 148 9.55 -2.98 -17.79
CA GLY A 148 8.43 -2.68 -18.70
C GLY A 148 8.82 -2.52 -20.18
N HIS A 149 9.89 -3.16 -20.65
CA HIS A 149 10.32 -3.19 -22.05
C HIS A 149 9.53 -4.22 -22.87
N SER A 150 8.20 -4.12 -22.81
CA SER A 150 7.34 -4.50 -23.93
C SER A 150 6.30 -3.40 -24.10
N GLN A 151 6.68 -2.44 -24.96
CA GLN A 151 5.88 -1.37 -25.58
C GLN A 151 5.82 0.03 -24.88
N ALA A 152 6.50 0.97 -25.57
CA ALA A 152 6.29 2.41 -25.74
C ALA A 152 6.46 3.44 -24.57
N LEU A 153 7.42 4.35 -24.81
CA LEU A 153 7.44 5.85 -24.76
C LEU A 153 6.40 6.56 -23.86
N CYS A 154 6.65 7.66 -23.14
CA CYS A 154 7.61 8.76 -23.28
C CYS A 154 7.74 9.51 -21.93
N SER A 155 8.85 10.22 -21.75
CA SER A 155 9.12 11.17 -20.66
C SER A 155 8.28 12.44 -20.80
N LEU A 156 7.79 13.04 -19.71
CA LEU A 156 7.72 14.51 -19.53
C LEU A 156 7.41 14.94 -18.07
N HIS A 157 7.85 16.16 -17.76
CA HIS A 157 7.90 16.87 -16.48
C HIS A 157 6.57 17.02 -15.70
N LEU A 158 6.63 16.85 -14.37
CA LEU A 158 5.55 17.20 -13.44
C LEU A 158 5.59 18.67 -13.01
N GLN A 159 4.45 19.35 -13.11
CA GLN A 159 4.06 20.43 -12.18
C GLN A 159 2.76 20.02 -11.47
N PHE A 160 2.68 20.31 -10.17
CA PHE A 160 1.60 19.93 -9.26
C PHE A 160 0.36 20.81 -9.43
N VAL A 161 -0.84 20.21 -9.53
CA VAL A 161 -2.13 20.82 -9.07
C VAL A 161 -3.08 19.71 -8.59
N PHE A 162 -3.82 19.97 -7.50
CA PHE A 162 -4.86 19.08 -6.93
C PHE A 162 -6.27 19.52 -7.35
N SER A 163 -7.18 18.58 -7.63
CA SER A 163 -8.65 18.81 -7.61
C SER A 163 -9.45 17.54 -7.27
N SER A 164 -10.69 17.72 -6.80
CA SER A 164 -11.44 16.81 -5.93
C SER A 164 -12.70 16.15 -6.55
N ARG A 165 -13.07 14.98 -6.00
CA ARG A 165 -14.43 14.43 -5.68
C ARG A 165 -14.89 13.15 -6.39
N ALA A 166 -15.19 12.13 -5.58
CA ALA A 166 -16.36 11.23 -5.66
C ALA A 166 -16.55 10.53 -4.29
N GLU A 167 -17.78 10.49 -3.77
CA GLU A 167 -18.14 9.98 -2.44
C GLU A 167 -18.56 8.49 -2.48
N LEU A 168 -17.96 7.70 -1.59
CA LEU A 168 -18.52 6.47 -1.03
C LEU A 168 -18.76 6.78 0.45
N LYS A 169 -19.93 6.44 1.01
CA LYS A 169 -20.23 6.66 2.42
C LYS A 169 -19.35 5.75 3.29
N PHE A 170 -18.31 6.34 3.88
CA PHE A 170 -17.40 5.72 4.84
C PHE A 170 -17.52 6.49 6.18
N ASP A 171 -17.98 5.82 7.23
CA ASP A 171 -18.40 6.48 8.49
C ASP A 171 -17.25 7.06 9.36
N LYS A 172 -16.00 7.06 8.89
CA LYS A 172 -14.94 7.92 9.42
C LYS A 172 -13.71 7.94 8.51
N PHE A 173 -13.69 8.86 7.55
CA PHE A 173 -12.46 9.18 6.82
C PHE A 173 -11.57 10.06 7.72
N ARG A 174 -10.68 9.46 8.53
CA ARG A 174 -9.67 10.25 9.24
C ARG A 174 -8.48 10.44 8.29
N LYS A 175 -8.45 11.56 7.56
CA LYS A 175 -7.23 12.04 6.86
C LYS A 175 -6.18 12.33 7.93
N GLN A 176 -5.42 11.34 8.35
CA GLN A 176 -4.36 11.53 9.34
C GLN A 176 -2.98 11.73 8.70
N SER A 177 -2.80 11.43 7.41
CA SER A 177 -1.46 11.38 6.79
C SER A 177 -1.38 11.73 5.30
N GLY A 178 -2.50 12.09 4.65
CA GLY A 178 -2.52 12.29 3.20
C GLY A 178 -2.31 11.00 2.37
N SER A 179 -2.31 9.83 3.02
CA SER A 179 -2.39 8.48 2.43
C SER A 179 -3.79 7.88 2.67
N CYS A 180 -4.20 6.95 1.83
CA CYS A 180 -5.54 6.34 1.87
C CYS A 180 -5.56 5.18 2.86
N LEU A 181 -5.71 5.50 4.14
CA LEU A 181 -6.03 4.51 5.17
C LEU A 181 -7.54 4.55 5.44
N LEU A 182 -8.20 3.40 5.29
CA LEU A 182 -9.63 3.27 5.56
C LEU A 182 -9.83 2.38 6.79
N VAL A 183 -10.39 2.95 7.85
CA VAL A 183 -10.88 2.20 9.02
C VAL A 183 -12.37 1.99 8.81
N LEU A 184 -12.76 0.74 8.55
CA LEU A 184 -14.15 0.33 8.38
C LEU A 184 -14.70 -0.14 9.73
N LYS A 185 -15.95 0.19 10.03
CA LYS A 185 -16.67 -0.25 11.24
C LYS A 185 -17.86 -1.11 10.85
#